data_AF-A0A6A2XHN5-F1
#
_entry.id   AF-A0A6A2XHN5-F1
#
_cell.length_a   1.000
_cell.length_b   1.000
_cell.length_c   1.000
_cell.angle_alpha   90.00
_cell.angle_beta   90.00
_cell.angle_gamma   90.00
#
_symmetry.space_group_name_H-M   'P 1'
#
loop_
_entity.id
_entity.type
_entity.pdbx_description
1 polymer ?
#
loop_
_entity_poly.entity_id
_entity_poly.type
_entity_poly.pdbx_seq_one_letter_code
_entity_poly.pdbx_strand_id
1 'polypeptide(L)'
;MAHKQAIPFRRFCGGVGRTAQAKNRHSNMQGRWPVKSTKFILDLLKNAESNAEVKDLDVDALYISHIQVGFFFLSAYMSSPCHTKLILSEKEEPVKKVPETQLAASKSK
;
A
#
# COMPACT_ATOMS: atom_id res chain seq x y z
N MET A 1 -0.87 -20.44 -3.15
CA MET A 1 -1.02 -19.26 -4.03
C MET A 1 -0.86 -19.72 -5.47
N ALA A 2 -1.89 -19.57 -6.31
CA ALA A 2 -2.03 -20.29 -7.59
C ALA A 2 -1.35 -19.60 -8.81
N HIS A 3 -0.36 -18.73 -8.59
CA HIS A 3 0.37 -17.98 -9.64
C HIS A 3 -0.51 -17.29 -10.72
N LYS A 4 -1.77 -16.98 -10.39
CA LYS A 4 -2.71 -16.31 -11.30
C LYS A 4 -2.32 -14.86 -11.57
N GLN A 5 -1.73 -14.20 -10.57
CA GLN A 5 -1.35 -12.80 -10.64
C GLN A 5 0.05 -12.58 -10.06
N ALA A 6 0.97 -12.08 -10.88
CA ALA A 6 2.32 -11.72 -10.48
C ALA A 6 2.37 -10.35 -9.79
N ILE A 7 3.29 -10.22 -8.84
CA ILE A 7 3.65 -8.93 -8.22
C ILE A 7 4.74 -8.30 -9.09
N PRO A 8 4.55 -7.06 -9.59
CA PRO A 8 5.57 -6.37 -10.37
C PRO A 8 6.72 -5.89 -9.48
N PHE A 9 7.96 -6.10 -9.94
CA PHE A 9 9.16 -5.65 -9.23
C PHE A 9 9.60 -4.31 -9.81
N ARG A 10 9.60 -3.26 -8.98
CA ARG A 10 9.91 -1.88 -9.42
C ARG A 10 11.32 -1.42 -9.04
N ARG A 11 11.80 -1.78 -7.84
CA ARG A 11 13.09 -1.33 -7.30
C ARG A 11 14.15 -2.44 -7.35
N PHE A 12 13.84 -3.62 -6.82
CA PHE A 12 14.78 -4.74 -6.70
C PHE A 12 14.78 -5.61 -7.96
N CYS A 13 15.36 -5.08 -9.04
CA CYS A 13 15.20 -5.58 -10.41
C CYS A 13 16.41 -6.36 -10.96
N GLY A 14 17.50 -6.46 -10.18
CA GLY A 14 18.73 -7.16 -10.58
C GLY A 14 18.51 -8.67 -10.68
N GLY A 15 18.48 -9.22 -11.90
CA GLY A 15 18.31 -10.66 -12.13
C GLY A 15 16.87 -11.18 -12.05
N VAL A 16 15.87 -10.30 -11.95
CA VAL A 16 14.46 -10.72 -11.96
C VAL A 16 14.02 -10.98 -13.40
N GLY A 17 13.57 -12.20 -13.69
CA GLY A 17 13.05 -12.54 -15.01
C GLY A 17 11.69 -11.90 -15.31
N ARG A 18 11.30 -11.94 -16.59
CA ARG A 18 10.08 -11.30 -17.08
C ARG A 18 8.87 -12.22 -17.06
N THR A 19 7.68 -11.64 -17.04
CA THR A 19 6.41 -12.38 -17.10
C THR A 19 5.32 -11.53 -17.73
N ALA A 20 4.50 -12.14 -18.59
CA ALA A 20 3.41 -11.45 -19.29
C ALA A 20 2.38 -10.82 -18.33
N GLN A 21 2.15 -11.43 -17.16
CA GLN A 21 1.24 -10.93 -16.12
C GLN A 21 1.66 -9.57 -15.53
N ALA A 22 2.94 -9.20 -15.64
CA ALA A 22 3.45 -7.91 -15.16
C ALA A 22 3.31 -6.78 -16.21
N LYS A 23 3.03 -7.12 -17.48
CA LYS A 23 3.02 -6.19 -18.62
C LYS A 23 2.08 -5.00 -18.42
N ASN A 24 0.91 -5.23 -17.84
CA ASN A 24 -0.11 -4.18 -17.64
C ASN A 24 0.13 -3.34 -16.39
N ARG A 25 1.05 -3.73 -15.50
CA ARG A 25 1.24 -3.11 -14.18
C ARG A 25 2.58 -2.38 -14.02
N HIS A 26 3.56 -2.69 -14.88
CA HIS A 26 4.86 -2.04 -14.88
C HIS A 26 5.60 -2.22 -16.22
N SER A 27 6.32 -1.19 -16.65
CA SER A 27 6.98 -1.10 -17.95
C SER A 27 8.12 -2.10 -18.16
N ASN A 28 8.84 -2.49 -17.10
CA ASN A 28 9.98 -3.40 -17.21
C ASN A 28 9.59 -4.89 -17.40
N MET A 29 8.29 -5.21 -17.33
CA MET A 29 7.72 -6.56 -17.43
C MET A 29 8.30 -7.58 -16.43
N GLN A 30 8.98 -7.12 -15.38
CA GLN A 30 9.56 -7.98 -14.35
C GLN A 30 8.54 -8.23 -13.23
N GLY A 31 8.34 -9.51 -12.90
CA GLY A 31 7.38 -9.90 -11.88
C GLY A 31 7.61 -11.32 -11.37
N ARG A 32 7.22 -11.55 -10.12
CA ARG A 32 7.33 -12.85 -9.43
C ARG A 32 6.15 -13.09 -8.50
N TRP A 33 6.12 -14.29 -7.92
CA TRP A 33 5.14 -14.71 -6.92
C TRP A 33 5.85 -15.02 -5.59
N PRO A 34 6.26 -14.00 -4.80
CA PRO A 34 6.91 -14.21 -3.50
C PRO A 34 5.93 -14.81 -2.49
N VAL A 35 5.83 -16.14 -2.46
CA VAL A 35 4.84 -16.90 -1.67
C VAL A 35 4.94 -16.61 -0.18
N LYS A 36 6.17 -16.48 0.37
CA LYS A 36 6.36 -16.21 1.80
C LYS A 36 5.84 -14.83 2.19
N SER A 37 6.31 -13.78 1.51
CA SER A 37 5.92 -12.40 1.80
C SER A 37 4.42 -12.17 1.61
N THR A 38 3.82 -12.76 0.56
CA THR A 38 2.38 -12.63 0.30
C THR A 38 1.52 -13.28 1.37
N LYS A 39 1.96 -14.40 1.98
CA LYS A 39 1.28 -14.99 3.14
C LYS A 39 1.30 -14.05 4.34
N PHE A 40 2.46 -13.48 4.69
CA PHE A 40 2.57 -12.54 5.82
C PHE A 40 1.68 -11.30 5.67
N ILE A 41 1.59 -10.74 4.45
CA ILE A 41 0.69 -9.61 4.20
C ILE A 41 -0.78 -10.01 4.32
N LEU A 42 -1.14 -11.21 3.85
CA LEU A 42 -2.50 -11.72 3.97
C LEU A 42 -2.91 -11.95 5.42
N ASP A 43 -2.01 -12.48 6.24
CA ASP A 43 -2.24 -12.66 7.67
C ASP A 43 -2.36 -11.30 8.39
N LEU A 44 -1.55 -10.31 8.00
CA LEU A 44 -1.65 -8.95 8.53
C LEU A 44 -2.98 -8.26 8.16
N LEU A 45 -3.48 -8.49 6.95
CA LEU A 45 -4.76 -7.94 6.49
C LEU A 45 -5.93 -8.55 7.27
N LYS A 46 -5.95 -9.87 7.48
CA LYS A 46 -6.96 -10.52 8.33
C LYS A 46 -6.96 -9.97 9.76
N ASN A 47 -5.77 -9.75 10.32
CA ASN A 47 -5.66 -9.13 11.63
C ASN A 47 -6.16 -7.68 11.62
N ALA A 48 -5.89 -6.93 10.55
CA ALA A 48 -6.37 -5.56 10.41
C ALA A 48 -7.91 -5.49 10.24
N GLU A 49 -8.50 -6.46 9.54
CA GLU A 49 -9.95 -6.65 9.41
C GLU A 49 -10.60 -6.92 10.77
N SER A 50 -10.09 -7.88 11.55
CA SER A 50 -10.59 -8.12 12.91
C SER A 50 -10.42 -6.91 13.84
N ASN A 51 -9.34 -6.13 13.68
CA ASN A 51 -9.16 -4.88 14.42
C ASN A 51 -10.14 -3.77 13.99
N ALA A 52 -10.60 -3.79 12.74
CA ALA A 52 -11.59 -2.84 12.24
C ALA A 52 -12.99 -3.19 12.76
N GLU A 53 -13.35 -4.48 12.77
CA GLU A 53 -14.58 -4.97 13.39
C GLU A 53 -14.67 -4.60 14.87
N VAL A 54 -13.58 -4.76 15.63
CA VAL A 54 -13.51 -4.37 17.05
C VAL A 54 -13.64 -2.86 17.25
N LYS A 55 -13.35 -2.06 16.23
CA LYS A 55 -13.47 -0.60 16.25
C LYS A 55 -14.79 -0.09 15.63
N ASP A 56 -15.70 -1.00 15.28
CA ASP A 56 -16.98 -0.70 14.64
C ASP A 56 -16.84 0.13 13.34
N LEU A 57 -15.76 -0.11 12.59
CA LEU A 57 -15.52 0.50 11.27
C LEU A 57 -16.19 -0.33 10.17
N ASP A 58 -16.58 0.32 9.07
CA ASP A 58 -17.18 -0.37 7.92
C ASP A 58 -16.10 -1.08 7.08
N VAL A 59 -16.02 -2.40 7.23
CA VAL A 59 -15.05 -3.28 6.56
C VAL A 59 -15.11 -3.15 5.04
N ASP A 60 -16.27 -2.86 4.47
CA ASP A 60 -16.45 -2.74 3.02
C ASP A 60 -15.97 -1.38 2.47
N ALA A 61 -16.02 -0.33 3.30
CA ALA A 61 -15.55 1.02 2.93
C ALA A 61 -14.05 1.23 3.17
N LEU A 62 -13.40 0.34 3.93
CA LEU A 62 -11.99 0.42 4.30
C LEU A 62 -11.05 0.20 3.10
N TYR A 63 -9.99 1.00 3.05
CA TYR A 63 -8.89 0.80 2.10
C TYR A 63 -7.54 1.02 2.77
N ILE A 64 -6.49 0.45 2.15
CA ILE A 64 -5.11 0.63 2.62
C ILE A 64 -4.66 2.05 2.23
N SER A 65 -4.61 2.95 3.21
CA SER A 65 -4.14 4.32 3.01
C SER A 65 -2.62 4.40 3.02
N HIS A 66 -1.97 3.62 3.88
CA HIS A 66 -0.53 3.62 4.00
C HIS A 66 0.02 2.23 4.33
N ILE A 67 1.10 1.86 3.64
CA ILE A 67 1.88 0.66 3.92
C ILE A 67 3.37 0.99 3.89
N GLN A 68 4.08 0.58 4.94
CA GLN A 68 5.52 0.77 5.05
C GLN A 68 6.17 -0.52 5.49
N VAL A 69 7.26 -0.90 4.81
CA VAL A 69 8.12 -2.01 5.20
C VAL A 69 9.48 -1.44 5.59
N GLY A 70 9.78 -1.50 6.88
CA GLY A 70 11.09 -1.17 7.43
C GLY A 70 11.99 -2.40 7.41
N PHE A 71 13.23 -2.23 6.97
CA PHE A 71 14.22 -3.29 6.90
C PHE A 71 15.31 -3.04 7.93
N PHE A 72 15.63 -4.05 8.74
CA PHE A 72 16.79 -3.99 9.63
C PHE A 72 17.96 -4.69 8.94
N PHE A 73 18.97 -3.91 8.55
CA PHE A 73 20.15 -4.43 7.85
C PHE A 73 21.08 -5.11 8.85
N LEU A 74 21.11 -6.44 8.79
CA LEU A 74 22.16 -7.27 9.40
C LEU A 74 23.09 -7.78 8.29
N SER A 75 24.39 -7.83 8.60
CA SER A 75 25.44 -8.21 7.65
C SER A 75 25.48 -9.72 7.33
N ALA A 76 26.58 -10.19 6.71
CA ALA A 76 26.69 -11.38 5.87
C ALA A 76 25.94 -12.66 6.34
N TYR A 77 25.18 -13.26 5.39
CA TYR A 77 24.45 -14.53 5.48
C TYR A 77 23.50 -14.67 6.69
N MET A 78 22.93 -13.56 7.17
CA MET A 78 21.88 -13.58 8.17
C MET A 78 20.51 -13.30 7.56
N SER A 79 19.45 -13.82 8.19
CA SER A 79 18.09 -13.42 7.85
C SER A 79 17.92 -11.93 8.12
N SER A 80 17.31 -11.20 7.19
CA SER A 80 16.98 -9.80 7.40
C SER A 80 15.54 -9.65 7.85
N PRO A 81 15.28 -9.46 9.16
CA PRO A 81 13.93 -9.24 9.65
C PRO A 81 13.41 -7.90 9.12
N CYS A 82 12.10 -7.81 8.95
CA CYS A 82 11.42 -6.60 8.53
C CYS A 82 10.22 -6.32 9.43
N HIS A 83 9.93 -5.04 9.61
CA HIS A 83 8.73 -4.59 10.31
C HIS A 83 7.78 -3.97 9.31
N THR A 84 6.57 -4.51 9.21
CA THR A 84 5.54 -4.03 8.30
C THR A 84 4.49 -3.27 9.09
N LYS A 85 4.22 -2.04 8.68
CA LYS A 85 3.14 -1.21 9.22
C LYS A 85 2.08 -1.02 8.14
N LEU A 86 0.82 -1.22 8.52
CA LEU A 86 -0.34 -1.07 7.65
C LEU A 86 -1.37 -0.20 8.36
N ILE A 87 -1.89 0.80 7.64
CA ILE A 87 -2.94 1.70 8.11
C ILE A 87 -4.12 1.55 7.14
N LEU A 88 -5.29 1.28 7.71
CA LEU A 88 -6.56 1.29 6.99
C LEU A 88 -7.29 2.59 7.33
N SER A 89 -7.97 3.15 6.33
CA SER A 89 -8.79 4.34 6.48
C SER A 89 -10.10 4.14 5.74
N GLU A 90 -11.18 4.74 6.24
CA GLU A 90 -12.45 4.79 5.54
C GLU A 90 -12.40 5.86 4.45
N LYS A 91 -13.11 5.62 3.35
CA LYS A 91 -13.25 6.64 2.31
C LYS A 91 -14.22 7.72 2.78
N GLU A 92 -13.70 8.91 3.04
CA GLU A 92 -14.53 10.08 3.31
C GLU A 92 -15.25 10.53 2.02
N GLU A 93 -16.52 10.92 2.16
CA GLU A 93 -17.24 11.62 1.10
C GLU A 93 -16.59 12.99 0.82
N PRO A 94 -16.57 13.46 -0.43
CA PRO A 94 -15.90 14.71 -0.78
C PRO A 94 -16.51 15.90 -0.02
N VAL A 95 -15.75 16.45 0.92
CA VAL A 95 -16.13 17.63 1.69
C VAL A 95 -16.21 18.85 0.77
N LYS A 96 -17.35 19.56 0.79
CA LYS A 96 -17.55 20.80 0.02
C LYS A 96 -16.58 21.88 0.52
N LYS A 97 -15.84 22.51 -0.40
CA LYS A 97 -15.00 23.66 -0.07
C LYS A 97 -15.83 24.76 0.57
N VAL A 98 -15.33 25.32 1.68
CA VAL A 98 -15.89 26.52 2.29
C VAL A 98 -15.75 27.67 1.29
N PRO A 99 -16.81 28.44 0.99
CA PRO A 99 -16.70 29.58 0.10
C PRO A 99 -15.76 30.63 0.69
N GLU A 100 -14.76 31.04 -0.08
CA GLU A 100 -13.86 32.13 0.30
C GLU A 100 -14.66 33.45 0.36
N THR A 101 -14.81 34.01 1.56
CA THR A 101 -15.35 35.36 1.75
C THR A 101 -14.40 36.36 1.11
N GLN A 102 -14.77 36.94 -0.03
CA GLN A 102 -14.00 37.99 -0.68
C GLN A 102 -13.96 39.23 0.22
N LEU A 103 -12.81 39.48 0.83
CA LEU A 103 -12.53 40.74 1.51
C LEU A 103 -12.44 41.85 0.45
N ALA A 104 -13.37 42.80 0.54
CA ALA A 104 -13.50 43.93 -0.37
C ALA A 104 -12.19 44.75 -0.43
N ALA A 105 -11.73 45.05 -1.64
CA ALA A 105 -10.57 45.89 -1.89
C ALA A 105 -10.73 47.27 -1.23
N SER A 106 -9.77 47.65 -0.36
CA SER A 106 -9.68 49.00 0.16
C SER A 106 -9.29 49.95 -0.99
N LYS A 107 -10.08 51.02 -1.18
CA LYS A 107 -9.76 52.08 -2.14
C LYS A 107 -8.63 52.94 -1.58
N SER A 108 -7.52 53.06 -2.32
CA SER A 108 -6.50 54.09 -2.07
C SER A 108 -7.06 55.47 -2.42
N LYS A 109 -6.74 56.45 -1.56
CA LYS A 109 -6.92 57.88 -1.79
C LYS A 109 -5.99 58.40 -2.89
#